data_AF-A0A183P9J6-F1
#
_entry.id   AF-A0A183P9J6-F1
#
_cell.length_a   1.000
_cell.length_b   1.000
_cell.length_c   1.000
_cell.angle_alpha   90.00
_cell.angle_beta   90.00
_cell.angle_gamma   90.00
#
_symmetry.space_group_name_H-M   'P 1'
#
loop_
_entity.id
_entity.type
_entity.pdbx_description
1 polymer ?
#
loop_
_entity_poly.entity_id
_entity_poly.type
_entity_poly.pdbx_seq_one_letter_code
_entity_poly.pdbx_strand_id
1 'polypeptide(L)'
;MSITTSLVVLSFILSLGSSLFIYFTQHSRETLHSRLGAFFLFCFSTGIGFGPLLQALSVISPDTIPTALLGTALIFVSFTLTALFTRKRYYIYLGAGLMSAISLLTTFSFMNLFIRSPAIYNAELYIGLAIFCAFVIFDTQLIVEKRRNGDTDFVWHTLDLFIDFVEIFRHLLIILSSKRRRDRDDD
;
A
#
# COMPACT_ATOMS: atom_id res chain seq x y z
N MET A 1 11.40 -12.45 22.66
CA MET A 1 10.67 -11.71 21.59
C MET A 1 9.60 -10.88 22.29
N SER A 2 9.55 -9.57 22.08
CA SER A 2 8.50 -8.74 22.70
C SER A 2 7.13 -9.14 22.13
N ILE A 3 6.06 -9.03 22.94
CA ILE A 3 4.68 -9.32 22.51
C ILE A 3 4.34 -8.55 21.22
N THR A 4 4.81 -7.32 21.09
CA THR A 4 4.63 -6.49 19.88
C THR A 4 5.32 -7.09 18.66
N THR A 5 6.55 -7.58 18.79
CA THR A 5 7.28 -8.23 17.69
C THR A 5 6.59 -9.51 17.23
N SER A 6 6.10 -10.32 18.17
CA SER A 6 5.34 -11.54 17.85
C SER A 6 4.03 -11.23 17.11
N LEU A 7 3.32 -10.18 17.53
CA LEU A 7 2.10 -9.72 16.86
C LEU A 7 2.37 -9.23 15.43
N VAL A 8 3.45 -8.47 15.22
CA VAL A 8 3.83 -7.99 13.87
C VAL A 8 4.14 -9.18 12.96
N VAL A 9 4.95 -10.12 13.42
CA VAL A 9 5.31 -11.31 12.62
C VAL A 9 4.06 -12.14 12.30
N LEU A 10 3.18 -12.35 13.28
CA LEU A 10 1.91 -13.05 13.06
C LEU A 10 1.04 -12.32 12.03
N SER A 11 0.91 -11.00 12.14
CA SER A 11 0.12 -10.18 11.23
C SER A 11 0.66 -10.21 9.79
N PHE A 12 1.98 -10.26 9.63
CA PHE A 12 2.64 -10.41 8.34
C PHE A 12 2.38 -11.81 7.73
N ILE A 13 2.50 -12.87 8.54
CA ILE A 13 2.21 -14.23 8.08
C ILE A 13 0.73 -14.37 7.69
N LEU A 14 -0.19 -13.80 8.47
CA LEU A 14 -1.63 -13.83 8.18
C LEU A 14 -2.00 -13.06 6.92
N SER A 15 -1.43 -11.87 6.71
CA SER A 15 -1.68 -11.09 5.48
C SER A 15 -1.09 -11.80 4.25
N LEU A 16 0.14 -12.31 4.32
CA LEU A 16 0.70 -13.12 3.23
C LEU A 16 -0.13 -14.38 2.96
N GLY A 17 -0.49 -15.14 4.00
CA GLY A 17 -1.30 -16.34 3.85
C GLY A 17 -2.67 -16.05 3.23
N SER A 18 -3.31 -14.95 3.63
CA SER A 18 -4.62 -14.55 3.11
C SER A 18 -4.56 -14.11 1.65
N SER A 19 -3.54 -13.32 1.27
CA SER A 19 -3.36 -12.90 -0.13
C SER A 19 -3.02 -14.08 -1.04
N LEU A 20 -2.15 -15.00 -0.60
CA LEU A 20 -1.87 -16.24 -1.32
C LEU A 20 -3.11 -17.12 -1.46
N PHE A 21 -3.93 -17.24 -0.42
CA PHE A 21 -5.19 -17.97 -0.50
C PHE A 21 -6.14 -17.39 -1.57
N ILE A 22 -6.27 -16.07 -1.64
CA ILE A 22 -7.08 -15.39 -2.66
C ILE A 22 -6.51 -15.61 -4.07
N TYR A 23 -5.17 -15.63 -4.21
CA TYR A 23 -4.47 -15.87 -5.48
C TYR A 23 -4.67 -17.30 -5.99
N PHE A 24 -4.52 -18.32 -5.14
CA PHE A 24 -4.64 -19.72 -5.54
C PHE A 24 -6.09 -20.19 -5.71
N THR A 25 -7.05 -19.49 -5.10
CA THR A 25 -8.47 -19.86 -5.19
C THR A 25 -9.11 -19.16 -6.38
N GLN A 26 -9.65 -19.94 -7.33
CA GLN A 26 -10.34 -19.40 -8.49
C GLN A 26 -11.62 -18.63 -8.11
N HIS A 27 -11.94 -17.61 -8.90
CA HIS A 27 -13.17 -16.85 -8.75
C HIS A 27 -14.39 -17.69 -9.16
N SER A 28 -15.23 -18.07 -8.19
CA SER A 28 -16.49 -18.77 -8.38
C SER A 28 -17.49 -18.32 -7.31
N ARG A 29 -18.80 -18.56 -7.53
CA ARG A 29 -19.83 -18.27 -6.53
C ARG A 29 -19.62 -19.05 -5.22
N GLU A 30 -19.11 -20.27 -5.31
CA GLU A 30 -18.87 -21.13 -4.15
C GLU A 30 -17.67 -20.66 -3.31
N THR A 31 -16.62 -20.18 -3.96
CA THR A 31 -15.39 -19.71 -3.30
C THR A 31 -15.51 -18.28 -2.81
N LEU A 32 -16.53 -17.53 -3.24
CA LEU A 32 -16.69 -16.10 -2.98
C LEU A 32 -16.66 -15.76 -1.49
N HIS A 33 -17.43 -16.48 -0.67
CA HIS A 33 -17.51 -16.23 0.77
C HIS A 33 -16.16 -16.45 1.46
N SER A 34 -15.45 -17.53 1.10
CA SER A 34 -14.11 -17.82 1.64
C SER A 34 -13.08 -16.78 1.21
N ARG A 35 -13.13 -16.32 -0.04
CA ARG A 35 -12.23 -15.28 -0.56
C ARG A 35 -12.50 -13.91 0.07
N LEU A 36 -13.76 -13.56 0.29
CA LEU A 36 -14.12 -12.36 1.05
C LEU A 36 -13.66 -12.44 2.50
N GLY A 37 -13.85 -13.59 3.16
CA GLY A 37 -13.32 -13.84 4.51
C GLY A 37 -11.80 -13.66 4.58
N ALA A 38 -11.08 -14.22 3.60
CA ALA A 38 -9.63 -14.02 3.48
C ALA A 38 -9.27 -12.55 3.22
N PHE A 39 -10.04 -11.81 2.43
CA PHE A 39 -9.81 -10.39 2.20
C PHE A 39 -10.01 -9.55 3.47
N PHE A 40 -11.04 -9.83 4.27
CA PHE A 40 -11.22 -9.15 5.55
C PHE A 40 -10.11 -9.50 6.54
N LEU A 41 -9.68 -10.77 6.57
CA LEU A 41 -8.53 -11.20 7.38
C LEU A 41 -7.24 -10.50 6.93
N PHE A 42 -7.04 -10.33 5.63
CA PHE A 42 -5.94 -9.56 5.05
C PHE A 42 -5.96 -8.10 5.53
N CYS A 43 -7.10 -7.43 5.43
CA CYS A 43 -7.24 -6.04 5.87
C CYS A 43 -7.00 -5.89 7.38
N PHE A 44 -7.60 -6.77 8.17
CA PHE A 44 -7.48 -6.74 9.63
C PHE A 44 -6.05 -7.01 10.10
N SER A 45 -5.40 -8.04 9.54
CA SER A 45 -4.00 -8.35 9.85
C SER A 45 -3.06 -7.23 9.40
N THR A 46 -3.28 -6.64 8.23
CA THR A 46 -2.53 -5.45 7.79
C THR A 46 -2.65 -4.32 8.81
N GLY A 47 -3.86 -4.02 9.29
CA GLY A 47 -4.11 -3.02 10.33
C GLY A 47 -3.35 -3.29 11.64
N ILE A 48 -3.30 -4.55 12.10
CA ILE A 48 -2.49 -4.95 13.26
C ILE A 48 -1.00 -4.68 13.02
N GLY A 49 -0.51 -4.95 11.80
CA GLY A 49 0.88 -4.69 11.40
C GLY A 49 1.29 -3.23 11.54
N PHE A 50 0.36 -2.28 11.35
CA PHE A 50 0.58 -0.85 11.58
C PHE A 50 0.65 -0.45 13.07
N GLY A 51 0.22 -1.33 13.98
CA GLY A 51 0.09 -1.04 15.41
C GLY A 51 1.31 -0.35 16.03
N PRO A 52 2.54 -0.88 15.90
CA PRO A 52 3.73 -0.25 16.48
C PRO A 52 4.04 1.13 15.91
N LEU A 53 3.83 1.32 14.59
CA LEU A 53 4.04 2.61 13.94
C LEU A 53 3.03 3.64 14.47
N LEU A 54 1.74 3.27 14.50
CA LEU A 54 0.69 4.15 14.99
C LEU A 54 0.84 4.47 16.48
N GLN A 55 1.28 3.50 17.29
CA GLN A 55 1.55 3.71 18.72
C GLN A 55 2.73 4.66 18.95
N ALA A 56 3.81 4.55 18.15
CA ALA A 56 4.90 5.51 18.23
C ALA A 56 4.44 6.92 17.86
N LEU A 57 3.61 7.04 16.83
CA LEU A 57 3.13 8.33 16.32
C LEU A 57 2.04 8.97 17.18
N SER A 58 1.21 8.20 17.89
CA SER A 58 0.18 8.75 18.78
C SER A 58 0.78 9.52 19.95
N VAL A 59 1.99 9.15 20.38
CA VAL A 59 2.73 9.85 21.45
C VAL A 59 3.46 11.08 20.91
N ILE A 60 4.04 11.00 19.70
CA ILE A 60 4.89 12.06 19.15
C ILE A 60 4.06 13.13 18.43
N SER A 61 3.15 12.73 17.53
CA SER A 61 2.42 13.60 16.60
C SER A 61 1.01 13.05 16.27
N PRO A 62 0.06 13.00 17.22
CA PRO A 62 -1.23 12.35 17.02
C PRO A 62 -2.03 12.90 15.83
N ASP A 63 -1.95 14.22 15.58
CA ASP A 63 -2.66 14.89 14.47
C ASP A 63 -2.24 14.40 13.07
N THR A 64 -1.05 13.80 12.95
CA THR A 64 -0.55 13.32 11.66
C THR A 64 -1.29 12.09 11.15
N ILE A 65 -1.86 11.27 12.04
CA ILE A 65 -2.59 10.04 11.69
C ILE A 65 -3.85 10.36 10.86
N PRO A 66 -4.81 11.15 11.35
CA PRO A 66 -6.00 11.49 10.56
C PRO A 66 -5.66 12.32 9.32
N THR A 67 -4.65 13.20 9.40
CA THR A 67 -4.20 13.99 8.26
C THR A 67 -3.63 13.13 7.14
N ALA A 68 -2.81 12.13 7.48
CA ALA A 68 -2.27 11.17 6.50
C ALA A 68 -3.39 10.35 5.86
N LEU A 69 -4.37 9.88 6.65
CA LEU A 69 -5.49 9.10 6.14
C LEU A 69 -6.35 9.90 5.14
N LEU A 70 -6.68 11.16 5.48
CA LEU A 70 -7.42 12.05 4.60
C LEU A 70 -6.61 12.39 3.34
N GLY A 71 -5.31 12.65 3.48
CA GLY A 71 -4.40 12.87 2.37
C GLY A 71 -4.36 11.68 1.41
N THR A 72 -4.22 10.47 1.94
CA THR A 72 -4.29 9.22 1.15
C THR A 72 -5.61 9.08 0.44
N ALA A 73 -6.74 9.30 1.11
CA ALA A 73 -8.05 9.22 0.48
C ALA A 73 -8.20 10.21 -0.67
N LEU A 74 -7.75 11.46 -0.51
CA LEU A 74 -7.78 12.48 -1.55
C LEU A 74 -6.88 12.10 -2.74
N ILE A 75 -5.65 11.66 -2.48
CA ILE A 75 -4.73 11.16 -3.52
C ILE A 75 -5.39 10.01 -4.27
N PHE A 76 -5.82 8.98 -3.55
CA PHE A 76 -6.38 7.76 -4.12
C PHE A 76 -7.59 8.07 -5.01
N VAL A 77 -8.55 8.87 -4.51
CA VAL A 77 -9.74 9.27 -5.29
C VAL A 77 -9.35 10.09 -6.51
N SER A 78 -8.44 11.06 -6.37
CA SER A 78 -8.02 11.93 -7.47
C SER A 78 -7.34 11.14 -8.59
N PHE A 79 -6.42 10.24 -8.25
CA PHE A 79 -5.70 9.42 -9.22
C PHE A 79 -6.60 8.33 -9.83
N THR A 80 -7.50 7.73 -9.04
CA THR A 80 -8.52 6.81 -9.55
C THR A 80 -9.44 7.50 -10.57
N LEU A 81 -9.93 8.70 -10.27
CA LEU A 81 -10.75 9.48 -11.21
C LEU A 81 -9.96 9.84 -12.47
N THR A 82 -8.71 10.28 -12.31
CA THR A 82 -7.82 10.58 -13.44
C THR A 82 -7.66 9.36 -14.36
N ALA A 83 -7.46 8.17 -13.78
CA ALA A 83 -7.43 6.93 -14.52
C ALA A 83 -8.75 6.73 -15.29
N LEU A 84 -9.89 6.75 -14.60
CA LEU A 84 -11.21 6.49 -15.20
C LEU A 84 -11.55 7.44 -16.36
N PHE A 85 -11.10 8.70 -16.31
CA PHE A 85 -11.33 9.68 -17.37
C PHE A 85 -10.29 9.66 -18.50
N THR A 86 -9.14 8.99 -18.32
CA THR A 86 -8.09 8.94 -19.35
C THR A 86 -8.40 7.89 -20.44
N ARG A 87 -7.92 8.11 -21.66
CA ARG A 87 -8.12 7.18 -22.79
C ARG A 87 -7.34 5.86 -22.60
N LYS A 88 -8.04 4.78 -22.95
CA LYS A 88 -7.87 3.36 -22.56
C LYS A 88 -6.53 2.63 -22.83
N ARG A 89 -5.45 3.28 -23.28
CA ARG A 89 -4.24 2.53 -23.74
C ARG A 89 -2.88 3.04 -23.28
N TYR A 90 -2.81 4.21 -22.66
CA TYR A 90 -1.50 4.79 -22.33
C TYR A 90 -0.77 4.03 -21.20
N TYR A 91 -1.52 3.50 -20.22
CA TYR A 91 -0.92 2.99 -18.98
C TYR A 91 -0.56 1.50 -18.97
N ILE A 92 -1.03 0.70 -19.93
CA ILE A 92 -0.64 -0.73 -20.01
C ILE A 92 0.89 -0.85 -20.27
N TYR A 93 1.46 0.09 -21.01
CA TYR A 93 2.91 0.19 -21.22
C TYR A 93 3.68 0.63 -19.96
N LEU A 94 3.00 1.18 -18.95
CA LEU A 94 3.60 1.61 -17.69
C LEU A 94 3.91 0.43 -16.76
N GLY A 95 3.28 -0.73 -16.97
CA GLY A 95 3.40 -1.88 -16.08
C GLY A 95 4.84 -2.38 -15.90
N ALA A 96 5.60 -2.48 -17.00
CA ALA A 96 7.00 -2.88 -16.94
C ALA A 96 7.88 -1.85 -16.19
N GLY A 97 7.61 -0.56 -16.41
CA GLY A 97 8.29 0.53 -15.71
C GLY A 97 8.01 0.50 -14.20
N LEU A 98 6.75 0.37 -13.81
CA LEU A 98 6.34 0.30 -12.42
C LEU A 98 6.90 -0.94 -11.69
N MET A 99 6.87 -2.10 -12.35
CA MET A 99 7.48 -3.32 -11.80
C MET A 99 9.00 -3.18 -11.61
N SER A 100 9.70 -2.55 -12.58
CA SER A 100 11.12 -2.26 -12.45
C SER A 100 11.41 -1.29 -11.30
N ALA A 101 10.54 -0.30 -11.09
CA ALA A 101 10.66 0.69 -10.03
C ALA A 101 10.48 0.06 -8.64
N ILE A 102 9.51 -0.84 -8.45
CA ILE A 102 9.37 -1.62 -7.20
C ILE A 102 10.59 -2.51 -6.96
N SER A 103 11.11 -3.19 -7.99
CA SER A 103 12.28 -4.05 -7.85
C SER A 103 13.50 -3.24 -7.39
N LEU A 104 13.67 -2.04 -7.94
CA LEU A 104 14.74 -1.12 -7.55
C LEU A 104 14.56 -0.60 -6.11
N LEU A 105 13.34 -0.20 -5.72
CA LEU A 105 13.04 0.17 -4.33
C LEU A 105 13.33 -0.97 -3.36
N THR A 106 12.92 -2.20 -3.70
CA THR A 106 13.17 -3.38 -2.88
C THR A 106 14.67 -3.65 -2.73
N THR A 107 15.42 -3.48 -3.83
CA THR A 107 16.88 -3.59 -3.81
C THR A 107 17.51 -2.55 -2.89
N PHE A 108 17.07 -1.29 -2.99
CA PHE A 108 17.55 -0.21 -2.10
C PHE A 108 17.18 -0.43 -0.65
N SER A 109 15.96 -0.87 -0.36
CA SER A 109 15.50 -1.20 0.99
C SER A 109 16.37 -2.30 1.60
N PHE A 110 16.65 -3.37 0.84
CA PHE A 110 17.54 -4.46 1.26
C PHE A 110 18.97 -3.97 1.49
N MET A 111 19.52 -3.16 0.59
CA MET A 111 20.85 -2.60 0.72
C MET A 111 20.96 -1.67 1.95
N ASN A 112 19.89 -0.93 2.23
CA ASN A 112 19.82 -0.01 3.36
C ASN A 112 19.76 -0.72 4.72
N LEU A 113 19.43 -2.03 4.78
CA LEU A 113 19.55 -2.82 6.01
C LEU A 113 21.00 -2.90 6.51
N PHE A 114 21.97 -2.90 5.58
CA PHE A 114 23.40 -2.95 5.88
C PHE A 114 24.02 -1.55 6.00
N ILE A 115 23.64 -0.63 5.11
CA ILE A 115 24.21 0.73 5.06
C ILE A 115 23.64 1.64 6.14
N ARG A 116 22.34 1.50 6.45
CA ARG A 116 21.58 2.34 7.41
C ARG A 116 21.67 3.84 7.11
N SER A 117 21.60 4.23 5.84
CA SER A 117 21.68 5.62 5.41
C SER A 117 20.32 6.33 5.53
N PRO A 118 20.23 7.45 6.29
CA PRO A 118 19.03 8.27 6.34
C PRO A 118 18.65 8.89 4.99
N ALA A 119 19.64 9.16 4.13
CA ALA A 119 19.39 9.74 2.81
C ALA A 119 18.70 8.74 1.88
N ILE A 120 19.14 7.48 1.88
CA ILE A 120 18.51 6.40 1.10
C ILE A 120 17.08 6.17 1.60
N TYR A 121 16.89 6.12 2.92
CA TYR A 121 15.57 5.97 3.52
C TYR A 121 14.60 7.10 3.11
N ASN A 122 15.06 8.36 3.15
CA ASN A 122 14.23 9.49 2.71
C ASN A 122 13.92 9.41 1.21
N ALA A 123 14.90 9.07 0.37
CA ALA A 123 14.67 8.91 -1.06
C ALA A 123 13.65 7.79 -1.34
N GLU A 124 13.78 6.65 -0.67
CA GLU A 124 12.83 5.53 -0.75
C GLU A 124 11.41 5.98 -0.37
N LEU A 125 11.24 6.83 0.64
CA LEU A 125 9.93 7.31 1.05
C LEU A 125 9.26 8.19 -0.02
N TYR A 126 9.96 9.18 -0.57
CA TYR A 126 9.35 10.09 -1.56
C TYR A 126 9.17 9.42 -2.93
N ILE A 127 10.16 8.62 -3.36
CA ILE A 127 10.08 7.87 -4.61
C ILE A 127 9.01 6.78 -4.51
N GLY A 128 8.94 6.08 -3.38
CA GLY A 128 7.89 5.11 -3.06
C GLY A 128 6.50 5.72 -3.15
N LEU A 129 6.27 6.86 -2.50
CA LEU A 129 4.99 7.57 -2.58
C LEU A 129 4.58 7.87 -4.03
N ALA A 130 5.50 8.40 -4.84
CA ALA A 130 5.23 8.70 -6.24
C ALA A 130 4.90 7.44 -7.05
N ILE A 131 5.62 6.33 -6.80
CA ILE A 131 5.39 5.04 -7.45
C ILE A 131 4.01 4.48 -7.09
N PHE A 132 3.62 4.46 -5.81
CA PHE A 132 2.30 3.96 -5.42
C PHE A 132 1.16 4.85 -5.93
N CYS A 133 1.37 6.17 -6.05
CA CYS A 133 0.39 7.02 -6.75
C CYS A 133 0.23 6.62 -8.23
N ALA A 134 1.32 6.25 -8.89
CA ALA A 134 1.27 5.75 -10.26
C ALA A 134 0.65 4.34 -10.37
N PHE A 135 0.83 3.48 -9.36
CA PHE A 135 0.12 2.20 -9.27
C PHE A 135 -1.39 2.37 -9.18
N VAL A 136 -1.89 3.32 -8.37
CA VAL A 136 -3.35 3.60 -8.32
C VAL A 136 -3.90 3.88 -9.71
N ILE A 137 -3.19 4.65 -10.53
CA ILE A 137 -3.60 4.92 -11.92
C ILE A 137 -3.57 3.63 -12.75
N PHE A 138 -2.45 2.90 -12.67
CA PHE A 138 -2.20 1.69 -13.45
C PHE A 138 -3.21 0.58 -13.11
N ASP A 139 -3.37 0.24 -11.84
CA ASP A 139 -4.26 -0.82 -11.36
C ASP A 139 -5.71 -0.47 -11.62
N THR A 140 -6.12 0.80 -11.42
CA THR A 140 -7.47 1.23 -11.83
C THR A 140 -7.71 0.99 -13.32
N GLN A 141 -6.77 1.35 -14.19
CA GLN A 141 -6.90 1.09 -15.63
C GLN A 141 -6.91 -0.40 -15.97
N LEU A 142 -6.03 -1.16 -15.34
CA LEU A 142 -5.92 -2.60 -15.52
C LEU A 142 -7.24 -3.29 -15.13
N ILE A 143 -7.83 -2.88 -14.02
CA ILE A 143 -9.12 -3.38 -13.54
C ILE A 143 -10.23 -3.09 -14.56
N VAL A 144 -10.34 -1.86 -15.09
CA VAL A 144 -11.41 -1.60 -16.08
C VAL A 144 -11.20 -2.36 -17.39
N GLU A 145 -9.94 -2.60 -17.77
CA GLU A 145 -9.63 -3.38 -18.98
C GLU A 145 -9.90 -4.88 -18.78
N LYS A 146 -9.47 -5.45 -17.65
CA LYS A 146 -9.84 -6.81 -17.22
C LYS A 146 -11.36 -6.98 -17.22
N ARG A 147 -12.09 -6.02 -16.66
CA ARG A 147 -13.57 -6.03 -16.64
C ARG A 147 -14.17 -6.04 -18.04
N ARG A 148 -13.63 -5.27 -18.99
CA ARG A 148 -14.08 -5.28 -20.39
C ARG A 148 -13.82 -6.61 -21.08
N ASN A 149 -12.74 -7.28 -20.70
CA ASN A 149 -12.40 -8.62 -21.18
C ASN A 149 -13.18 -9.74 -20.47
N GLY A 150 -14.16 -9.38 -19.63
CA GLY A 150 -15.07 -10.33 -18.98
C GLY A 150 -14.69 -10.73 -17.56
N ASP A 151 -13.53 -10.31 -17.05
CA ASP A 151 -13.08 -10.61 -15.69
C ASP A 151 -14.03 -10.00 -14.65
N THR A 152 -14.58 -10.81 -13.74
CA THR A 152 -15.48 -10.38 -12.66
C THR A 152 -14.84 -10.42 -11.28
N ASP A 153 -13.53 -10.66 -11.18
CA ASP A 153 -12.86 -10.91 -9.91
C ASP A 153 -12.62 -9.66 -9.05
N PHE A 154 -13.71 -9.10 -8.54
CA PHE A 154 -13.66 -7.90 -7.73
C PHE A 154 -12.90 -8.08 -6.40
N VAL A 155 -12.77 -9.30 -5.88
CA VAL A 155 -12.01 -9.55 -4.65
C VAL A 155 -10.52 -9.33 -4.91
N TRP A 156 -10.00 -9.89 -6.00
CA TRP A 156 -8.62 -9.66 -6.42
C TRP A 156 -8.37 -8.19 -6.75
N HIS A 157 -9.27 -7.57 -7.53
CA HIS A 157 -9.17 -6.15 -7.88
C HIS A 157 -9.18 -5.22 -6.65
N THR A 158 -9.96 -5.56 -5.63
CA THR A 158 -10.00 -4.78 -4.38
C THR A 158 -8.73 -4.97 -3.56
N LEU A 159 -8.15 -6.17 -3.57
CA LEU A 159 -6.88 -6.46 -2.88
C LEU A 159 -5.73 -5.64 -3.49
N ASP A 160 -5.60 -5.60 -4.82
CA ASP A 160 -4.58 -4.80 -5.53
C ASP A 160 -4.68 -3.31 -5.10
N LEU A 161 -5.88 -2.72 -5.24
CA LEU A 161 -6.13 -1.32 -4.85
C LEU A 161 -5.95 -1.04 -3.36
N PHE A 162 -6.24 -2.01 -2.50
CA PHE A 162 -6.04 -1.86 -1.05
C PHE A 162 -4.55 -1.80 -0.70
N ILE A 163 -3.71 -2.60 -1.36
CA ILE A 163 -2.25 -2.56 -1.15
C ILE A 163 -1.70 -1.17 -1.51
N ASP A 164 -2.10 -0.63 -2.65
CA ASP A 164 -1.71 0.73 -3.06
C ASP A 164 -2.14 1.79 -2.04
N PHE A 165 -3.39 1.71 -1.57
CA PHE A 165 -3.92 2.64 -0.58
C PHE A 165 -3.10 2.60 0.73
N VAL A 166 -2.85 1.40 1.23
CA VAL A 166 -2.09 1.20 2.48
C VAL A 166 -0.66 1.68 2.35
N GLU A 167 -0.02 1.45 1.20
CA GLU A 167 1.34 1.92 0.95
C GLU A 167 1.40 3.45 0.85
N ILE A 168 0.47 4.11 0.15
CA ILE A 168 0.38 5.58 0.14
C ILE A 168 0.19 6.12 1.57
N PHE A 169 -0.69 5.49 2.36
CA PHE A 169 -0.89 5.86 3.77
C PHE A 169 0.38 5.74 4.59
N ARG A 170 1.11 4.62 4.49
CA ARG A 170 2.38 4.41 5.19
C ARG A 170 3.39 5.51 4.86
N HIS A 171 3.57 5.81 3.57
CA HIS A 171 4.52 6.81 3.11
C HIS A 171 4.14 8.22 3.58
N LEU A 172 2.88 8.64 3.38
CA LEU A 172 2.40 9.94 3.83
C LEU A 172 2.51 10.10 5.35
N LEU A 173 2.15 9.07 6.10
CA LEU A 173 2.21 9.07 7.56
C LEU A 173 3.63 9.33 8.07
N ILE A 174 4.63 8.63 7.50
CA ILE A 174 6.04 8.80 7.88
C ILE A 174 6.57 10.17 7.44
N ILE A 175 6.23 10.63 6.24
CA ILE A 175 6.66 11.95 5.71
C ILE A 175 6.10 13.08 6.58
N LEU A 176 4.80 13.07 6.89
CA LEU A 176 4.15 14.08 7.71
C LEU A 176 4.69 14.10 9.13
N SER A 177 4.90 12.92 9.73
CA SER A 177 5.52 12.82 11.05
C SER A 177 6.93 13.39 11.08
N SER A 178 7.75 13.05 10.08
CA SER A 178 9.14 13.54 9.97
C SER A 178 9.20 15.05 9.77
N LYS A 179 8.26 15.62 8.99
CA LYS A 179 8.13 17.06 8.81
C LYS A 179 7.74 17.75 10.13
N ARG A 180 6.68 17.28 10.78
CA ARG A 180 6.16 17.85 12.04
C ARG A 180 7.17 17.80 13.19
N ARG A 181 8.07 16.82 13.18
CA ARG A 181 9.17 16.75 14.15
C ARG A 181 10.20 17.86 13.92
N ARG A 182 10.62 18.09 12.68
CA ARG A 182 11.56 19.19 12.33
C ARG A 182 10.99 20.56 12.68
N ASP A 183 9.73 20.80 12.30
CA ASP A 183 9.06 22.07 12.60
C ASP A 183 9.01 22.37 14.12
N ARG A 184 9.03 21.34 14.98
CA ARG A 184 9.08 21.49 16.45
C ARG A 184 10.47 21.66 17.03
N ASP A 185 11.51 21.22 16.32
CA ASP A 185 12.91 21.37 16.74
C ASP A 185 13.45 22.75 16.33
N ASP A 186 12.81 23.42 15.35
CA ASP A 186 13.16 24.76 14.85
C ASP A 186 12.44 25.92 15.61
N ASP A 187 11.42 25.62 16.43
CA ASP A 187 10.67 26.54 17.30
C ASP A 187 11.23 26.60 18.73
#